data_AF-A0A6J6E0W7-F1
#
_entry.id   AF-A0A6J6E0W7-F1
#
_cell.length_a   1.000
_cell.length_b   1.000
_cell.length_c   1.000
_cell.angle_alpha   90.00
_cell.angle_beta   90.00
_cell.angle_gamma   90.00
#
_symmetry.space_group_name_H-M   'P 1'
#
loop_
_entity.id
_entity.type
_entity.pdbx_description
1 polymer ?
#
loop_
_entity_poly.entity_id
_entity_poly.type
_entity_poly.pdbx_seq_one_letter_code
_entity_poly.pdbx_strand_id
1 'polypeptide(L)'
;MTLTLNCIAGAATFTISFDANGANSGSAPSSITGTGAKTLPNQGTLAKTGSTFGGWTIGGTVYGSGASYTLSSNVTATAIWTAATPTPTPTPTP
;
A
#
# COMPACT_ATOMS: atom_id res chain seq x y z
N MET A 1 14.11 23.50 -42.73
CA MET A 1 14.31 22.10 -42.33
C MET A 1 14.65 22.11 -40.85
N THR A 2 13.66 21.88 -39.99
CA THR A 2 13.86 21.95 -38.54
C THR A 2 13.65 20.54 -38.01
N LEU A 3 14.75 19.83 -37.78
CA LEU A 3 14.74 18.60 -37.00
C LEU A 3 14.60 19.02 -35.53
N THR A 4 13.39 19.02 -35.02
CA THR A 4 13.20 18.86 -33.58
C THR A 4 12.83 17.40 -33.39
N LEU A 5 13.83 16.61 -33.01
CA LEU A 5 13.64 15.24 -32.57
C LEU A 5 12.74 15.31 -31.33
N ASN A 6 11.43 15.09 -31.52
CA ASN A 6 10.49 14.86 -30.44
C ASN A 6 10.89 13.52 -29.84
N CYS A 7 11.86 13.54 -28.93
CA CYS A 7 12.20 12.40 -28.11
C CYS A 7 10.91 11.99 -27.41
N ILE A 8 10.35 10.86 -27.86
CA ILE A 8 9.24 10.18 -27.22
C ILE A 8 9.69 9.80 -25.80
N ALA A 9 9.69 10.77 -24.88
CA ALA A 9 9.75 10.49 -23.47
C ALA A 9 8.40 9.85 -23.14
N GLY A 10 8.25 8.56 -23.50
CA GLY A 10 7.21 7.72 -22.95
C GLY A 10 7.37 7.84 -21.45
N ALA A 11 6.47 8.59 -20.81
CA ALA A 11 6.53 8.80 -19.38
C ALA A 11 6.62 7.41 -18.75
N ALA A 12 7.75 7.11 -18.09
CA ALA A 12 7.98 5.78 -17.55
C ALA A 12 6.85 5.50 -16.55
N THR A 13 5.93 4.61 -16.94
CA THR A 13 4.85 4.20 -16.08
C THR A 13 5.39 3.19 -15.11
N PHE A 14 5.07 3.42 -13.84
CA PHE A 14 5.42 2.53 -12.76
C PHE A 14 4.15 1.98 -12.15
N THR A 15 4.27 0.76 -11.62
CA THR A 15 3.16 0.05 -10.99
C THR A 15 3.41 -0.10 -9.50
N ILE A 16 2.40 0.26 -8.72
CA ILE A 16 2.29 -0.06 -7.29
C ILE A 16 1.40 -1.30 -7.17
N SER A 17 2.00 -2.41 -6.74
CA SER A 17 1.28 -3.63 -6.39
C SER A 17 0.97 -3.63 -4.89
N PHE A 18 -0.25 -3.99 -4.50
CA PHE A 18 -0.62 -4.08 -3.08
C PHE A 18 -0.54 -5.53 -2.61
N ASP A 19 0.28 -5.77 -1.60
CA ASP A 19 0.42 -7.06 -0.95
C ASP A 19 -0.30 -7.06 0.41
N ALA A 20 -1.21 -8.02 0.59
CA ALA A 20 -2.04 -8.15 1.77
C ALA A 20 -1.26 -8.50 3.06
N ASN A 21 0.01 -8.90 2.95
CA ASN A 21 0.88 -9.31 4.05
C ASN A 21 0.24 -10.31 5.02
N GLY A 22 -0.33 -11.38 4.45
CA GLY A 22 -1.00 -12.43 5.22
C GLY A 22 -2.26 -11.95 5.93
N ALA A 23 -3.01 -11.02 5.35
CA ALA A 23 -4.41 -10.81 5.71
C ALA A 23 -5.17 -12.13 5.60
N ASN A 24 -6.15 -12.35 6.48
CA ASN A 24 -6.92 -13.60 6.52
C ASN A 24 -8.31 -13.45 5.90
N SER A 25 -8.72 -12.23 5.56
CA SER A 25 -9.92 -11.98 4.74
C SER A 25 -9.81 -10.69 3.93
N GLY A 26 -10.72 -10.53 2.98
CA GLY A 26 -10.76 -9.39 2.06
C GLY A 26 -9.88 -9.57 0.83
N SER A 27 -9.86 -8.54 0.00
CA SER A 27 -9.01 -8.48 -1.20
C SER A 27 -8.15 -7.23 -1.14
N ALA A 28 -6.88 -7.39 -1.52
CA ALA A 28 -5.99 -6.25 -1.69
C ALA A 28 -6.55 -5.29 -2.74
N PRO A 29 -6.32 -3.97 -2.59
CA PRO A 29 -6.69 -2.99 -3.60
C PRO A 29 -6.07 -3.31 -4.96
N SER A 30 -6.74 -2.88 -6.03
CA SER A 30 -6.18 -2.99 -7.38
C SER A 30 -4.85 -2.25 -7.48
N SER A 31 -3.90 -2.84 -8.21
CA SER A 31 -2.62 -2.20 -8.49
C SER A 31 -2.82 -0.86 -9.20
N ILE A 32 -2.03 0.13 -8.83
CA ILE A 32 -2.07 1.46 -9.44
C ILE A 32 -0.89 1.58 -10.40
N THR A 33 -1.18 1.78 -11.68
CA THR A 33 -0.16 2.07 -12.70
C THR A 33 -0.29 3.50 -13.17
N GLY A 34 0.84 4.19 -13.29
CA GLY A 34 0.87 5.55 -13.85
C GLY A 34 2.20 6.23 -13.64
N THR A 35 2.17 7.56 -13.64
CA THR A 35 3.34 8.40 -13.41
C THR A 35 3.05 9.45 -12.34
N GLY A 36 4.11 9.98 -11.73
CA GLY A 36 4.02 11.05 -10.73
C GLY A 36 3.50 10.59 -9.36
N ALA A 37 2.92 11.53 -8.60
CA ALA A 37 2.38 11.23 -7.28
C ALA A 37 1.04 10.48 -7.36
N LYS A 38 0.92 9.40 -6.59
CA LYS A 38 -0.30 8.61 -6.43
C LYS A 38 -0.66 8.50 -4.96
N THR A 39 -1.95 8.61 -4.67
CA THR A 39 -2.47 8.42 -3.33
C THR A 39 -2.59 6.93 -3.04
N LEU A 40 -2.03 6.49 -1.92
CA LEU A 40 -2.17 5.11 -1.47
C LEU A 40 -3.58 4.89 -0.90
N PRO A 41 -4.33 3.89 -1.38
CA PRO A 41 -5.64 3.55 -0.84
C PRO A 41 -5.51 3.06 0.60
N ASN A 42 -6.62 2.98 1.32
CA ASN A 42 -6.66 2.24 2.58
C ASN A 42 -6.61 0.73 2.32
N GLN A 43 -6.68 -0.08 3.38
CA GLN A 43 -6.75 -1.54 3.29
C GLN A 43 -7.93 -2.06 2.46
N GLY A 44 -8.91 -1.20 2.11
CA GLY A 44 -10.14 -1.60 1.43
C GLY A 44 -10.91 -2.58 2.30
N THR A 45 -11.12 -3.79 1.78
CA THR A 45 -11.79 -4.88 2.50
C THR A 45 -10.82 -5.83 3.22
N LEU A 46 -9.50 -5.62 3.11
CA LEU A 46 -8.51 -6.45 3.80
C LEU A 46 -8.74 -6.42 5.30
N ALA A 47 -8.74 -7.58 5.93
CA ALA A 47 -8.75 -7.69 7.38
C ALA A 47 -7.83 -8.82 7.85
N LYS A 48 -7.22 -8.60 9.01
CA LYS A 48 -6.38 -9.57 9.70
C LYS A 48 -6.89 -9.73 11.13
N THR A 49 -7.47 -10.89 11.45
CA THR A 49 -7.95 -11.25 12.80
C THR A 49 -6.89 -10.94 13.87
N GLY A 50 -7.28 -10.20 14.90
CA GLY A 50 -6.38 -9.81 15.99
C GLY A 50 -5.32 -8.78 15.59
N SER A 51 -5.47 -8.09 14.46
CA SER A 51 -4.56 -7.03 14.03
C SER A 51 -5.32 -5.86 13.41
N THR A 52 -4.76 -4.67 13.54
CA THR A 52 -5.25 -3.44 12.93
C THR A 52 -4.29 -3.02 11.83
N PHE A 53 -4.83 -2.55 10.72
CA PHE A 53 -4.02 -2.04 9.62
C PHE A 53 -3.33 -0.74 10.03
N GLY A 54 -2.01 -0.71 9.90
CA GLY A 54 -1.16 0.43 10.24
C GLY A 54 -0.73 1.28 9.05
N GLY A 55 -1.01 0.85 7.82
CA GLY A 55 -0.55 1.51 6.58
C GLY A 55 0.14 0.55 5.63
N TRP A 56 0.94 1.10 4.72
CA TRP A 56 1.70 0.39 3.71
C TRP A 56 3.19 0.61 3.89
N THR A 57 4.02 -0.42 3.75
CA THR A 57 5.48 -0.28 3.64
C THR A 57 5.90 -0.45 2.19
N ILE A 58 6.71 0.49 1.69
CA ILE A 58 7.25 0.48 0.33
C ILE A 58 8.75 0.65 0.42
N GLY A 59 9.51 -0.37 0.01
CA GLY A 59 10.99 -0.31 0.04
C GLY A 59 11.58 -0.07 1.44
N GLY A 60 10.86 -0.43 2.50
CA GLY A 60 11.26 -0.20 3.89
C GLY A 60 10.77 1.13 4.50
N THR A 61 10.10 1.98 3.71
CA THR A 61 9.50 3.23 4.23
C THR A 61 8.00 3.03 4.49
N VAL A 62 7.54 3.48 5.66
CA VAL A 62 6.13 3.38 6.07
C VAL A 62 5.34 4.59 5.57
N TYR A 63 4.21 4.31 4.93
CA TYR A 63 3.25 5.28 4.43
C TYR A 63 1.87 4.99 5.02
N GLY A 64 1.23 6.01 5.58
CA GLY A 64 -0.16 5.90 6.04
C GLY A 64 -1.15 5.73 4.89
N SER A 65 -2.37 5.32 5.20
CA SER A 65 -3.48 5.39 4.24
C SER A 65 -3.72 6.84 3.82
N GLY A 66 -3.95 7.07 2.53
CA GLY A 66 -4.11 8.42 1.97
C GLY A 66 -2.79 9.19 1.79
N ALA A 67 -1.64 8.62 2.14
CA ALA A 67 -0.35 9.23 1.85
C ALA A 67 -0.11 9.28 0.33
N SER A 68 0.59 10.31 -0.12
CA SER A 68 1.03 10.42 -1.51
C SER A 68 2.40 9.76 -1.68
N TYR A 69 2.48 8.80 -2.60
CA TYR A 69 3.70 8.14 -3.02
C TYR A 69 4.04 8.54 -4.46
N THR A 70 5.24 9.08 -4.67
CA THR A 70 5.72 9.42 -6.01
C THR A 70 6.31 8.18 -6.68
N LEU A 71 5.72 7.80 -7.80
CA LEU A 71 6.17 6.70 -8.63
C LEU A 71 7.51 7.03 -9.29
N SER A 72 8.57 6.37 -8.82
CA SER A 72 9.93 6.44 -9.38
C SER A 72 10.43 5.08 -9.89
N SER A 73 9.79 3.98 -9.48
CA SER A 73 10.06 2.61 -9.92
C SER A 73 8.84 1.73 -9.66
N ASN A 74 8.82 0.53 -10.25
CA ASN A 74 7.84 -0.48 -9.88
C ASN A 74 8.07 -0.90 -8.42
N VAL A 75 7.02 -0.89 -7.62
CA VAL A 75 7.11 -1.17 -6.18
C VAL A 75 5.95 -2.02 -5.70
N THR A 76 6.20 -2.74 -4.62
CA THR A 76 5.16 -3.46 -3.89
C THR A 76 4.93 -2.77 -2.56
N ALA A 77 3.70 -2.32 -2.34
CA ALA A 77 3.20 -1.80 -1.09
C ALA A 77 2.67 -2.96 -0.24
N THR A 78 3.40 -3.29 0.83
CA THR A 78 3.05 -4.39 1.73
C THR A 78 2.25 -3.86 2.93
N ALA A 79 1.12 -4.49 3.24
CA ALA A 79 0.27 -4.08 4.35
C ALA A 79 1.00 -4.21 5.69
N ILE A 80 0.92 -3.18 6.51
CA ILE A 80 1.44 -3.20 7.89
C ILE A 80 0.29 -3.60 8.80
N TRP A 81 0.51 -4.62 9.61
CA TRP A 81 -0.45 -5.11 10.58
C TRP A 81 0.11 -4.95 11.99
N THR A 82 -0.52 -4.11 12.79
CA THR A 82 -0.21 -3.96 14.20
C THR A 82 -1.10 -4.91 14.98
N ALA A 83 -0.52 -5.84 15.74
CA ALA A 83 -1.30 -6.74 16.58
C ALA A 83 -2.16 -5.91 17.53
N ALA A 84 -3.47 -6.18 17.56
CA ALA A 84 -4.32 -5.62 18.59
C ALA A 84 -3.82 -6.22 19.90
N THR A 85 -3.46 -5.36 20.87
CA THR A 85 -3.18 -5.84 22.22
C THR A 85 -4.40 -6.64 22.67
N PRO A 86 -4.25 -7.90 23.09
CA PRO A 86 -5.37 -8.65 23.61
C PRO A 86 -5.92 -7.82 24.76
N THR A 87 -7.19 -7.40 24.66
CA THR A 87 -7.89 -6.89 25.83
C THR A 87 -7.72 -7.98 26.89
N PRO A 88 -7.18 -7.67 28.09
CA PRO A 88 -7.13 -8.68 29.13
C PRO A 88 -8.56 -9.15 29.34
N THR A 89 -8.81 -10.43 29.08
CA THR A 89 -10.09 -11.04 29.39
C THR A 89 -10.34 -10.76 30.87
N PRO A 90 -11.46 -10.12 31.27
CA PRO A 90 -11.74 -9.99 32.69
C PRO A 90 -11.78 -11.40 33.26
N THR A 91 -10.86 -11.70 34.18
CA THR A 91 -10.85 -12.95 34.93
C THR A 91 -12.26 -13.16 35.49
N PRO A 92 -12.94 -14.28 35.22
CA PRO A 92 -14.22 -14.54 35.87
C PRO A 92 -13.96 -14.59 37.38
N THR A 93 -14.54 -13.65 38.12
CA THR A 93 -14.52 -13.67 39.59
C THR A 93 -15.19 -14.98 40.06
N PRO A 94 -14.53 -15.78 40.90
CA PRO A 94 -15.06 -17.06 41.39
C PRO A 94 -16.31 -16.89 42.26
#